data_AF-A0A847H372-F1
#
_entry.id   AF-A0A847H372-F1
#
_cell.length_a   1.000
_cell.length_b   1.000
_cell.length_c   1.000
_cell.angle_alpha   90.00
_cell.angle_beta   90.00
_cell.angle_gamma   90.00
#
_symmetry.space_group_name_H-M   'P 1'
#
loop_
_entity.id
_entity.type
_entity.pdbx_description
1 polymer ?
#
loop_
_entity_poly.entity_id
_entity_poly.type
_entity_poly.pdbx_seq_one_letter_code
_entity_poly.pdbx_strand_id
1 'polypeptide(L)' 'MSVRVAVDAMGGDFAPEEIVKGAVQAVRELGIPVVLVGKPDKVQAELDKYNTKGLDIELVPAEEVI' A
#
# COMPACT_ATOMS: atom_id res chain seq x y z
N MET A 1 20.10 8.68 2.35
CA MET A 1 19.27 7.94 1.38
C MET A 1 18.28 7.12 2.18
N SER A 2 16.97 7.34 2.01
CA SER A 2 15.94 6.49 2.63
C SER A 2 15.57 5.39 1.65
N VAL A 3 15.47 4.15 2.13
CA VAL A 3 15.07 3.00 1.31
C VAL A 3 13.55 3.04 1.15
N ARG A 4 13.05 2.96 -0.08
CA ARG A 4 11.61 2.81 -0.36
C ARG A 4 11.30 1.37 -0.75
N VAL A 5 10.18 0.84 -0.28
CA VAL A 5 9.77 -0.54 -0.57
C VAL A 5 8.54 -0.51 -1.47
N ALA A 6 8.64 -1.09 -2.66
CA ALA A 6 7.50 -1.34 -3.53
C ALA A 6 6.81 -2.65 -3.12
N VAL A 7 5.48 -2.63 -3.00
CA VAL A 7 4.65 -3.74 -2.56
C VAL A 7 3.51 -3.94 -3.57
N ASP A 8 3.38 -5.16 -4.10
CA ASP A 8 2.21 -5.54 -4.89
C ASP A 8 0.99 -5.65 -3.98
N ALA A 9 0.08 -4.70 -4.11
CA ALA A 9 -1.14 -4.61 -3.32
C ALA A 9 -2.20 -5.61 -3.76
N MET A 10 -2.03 -6.29 -4.89
CA MET A 10 -3.06 -7.16 -5.48
C MET A 10 -2.76 -8.65 -5.31
N GLY A 11 -1.53 -9.01 -4.91
CA GLY A 11 -1.09 -10.39 -4.75
C GLY A 11 -1.45 -11.00 -3.39
N GLY A 12 -2.12 -12.15 -3.42
CA GLY A 12 -2.42 -12.96 -2.22
C GLY A 12 -3.91 -13.18 -1.98
N ASP A 13 -4.24 -14.21 -1.19
CA ASP A 13 -5.63 -14.65 -0.97
C ASP A 13 -6.51 -13.59 -0.28
N PHE A 14 -5.88 -12.70 0.51
CA PHE A 14 -6.54 -11.62 1.26
C PHE A 14 -6.18 -10.22 0.74
N ALA A 15 -5.64 -10.14 -0.47
CA ALA A 15 -5.35 -8.86 -1.11
C ALA A 15 -6.64 -8.20 -1.64
N PRO A 16 -6.73 -6.85 -1.67
CA PRO A 16 -5.72 -5.89 -1.23
C PRO A 16 -5.72 -5.55 0.26
N GLU A 17 -6.70 -6.04 1.04
CA GLU A 17 -6.95 -5.61 2.42
C GLU A 17 -5.74 -5.82 3.35
N GLU A 18 -5.24 -7.05 3.48
CA GLU A 18 -4.15 -7.34 4.43
C GLU A 18 -2.81 -6.74 3.97
N ILE A 19 -2.62 -6.56 2.65
CA ILE A 19 -1.40 -5.94 2.12
C ILE A 19 -1.37 -4.44 2.43
N VAL A 20 -2.47 -3.73 2.18
CA VAL A 20 -2.59 -2.30 2.48
C VAL A 20 -2.46 -2.06 3.99
N LYS A 21 -3.10 -2.89 4.81
CA LYS A 21 -2.97 -2.86 6.27
C LYS A 21 -1.53 -2.98 6.73
N GLY A 22 -0.81 -4.00 6.22
CA GLY A 22 0.60 -4.23 6.55
C GLY A 22 1.50 -3.08 6.11
N ALA A 23 1.25 -2.51 4.92
CA ALA A 23 1.97 -1.33 4.43
C ALA A 23 1.77 -0.11 5.34
N VAL A 24 0.52 0.17 5.74
CA VAL A 24 0.21 1.27 6.67
C VAL A 24 0.90 1.07 8.02
N GLN A 25 0.91 -0.16 8.54
CA GLN A 25 1.61 -0.49 9.79
C GLN A 25 3.12 -0.30 9.65
N ALA A 26 3.74 -0.77 8.56
CA ALA A 26 5.17 -0.61 8.32
C ALA A 26 5.60 0.87 8.28
N VAL A 27 4.83 1.72 7.60
CA VAL A 27 5.15 3.16 7.56
C VAL A 27 4.98 3.79 8.94
N ARG A 28 3.94 3.42 9.68
CA ARG A 28 3.65 4.00 11.00
C ARG A 28 4.62 3.55 12.09
N GLU A 29 5.00 2.29 12.10
CA GLU A 29 5.79 1.69 13.18
C GLU A 29 7.29 1.71 12.88
N LEU A 30 7.68 1.55 11.62
CA LEU A 30 9.07 1.44 11.20
C LEU A 30 9.58 2.69 10.48
N GLY A 31 8.69 3.61 10.09
CA GLY A 31 9.06 4.80 9.32
C GLY A 31 9.60 4.49 7.93
N ILE A 32 9.31 3.29 7.40
CA ILE A 32 9.75 2.85 6.08
C ILE A 32 8.75 3.36 5.04
N PRO A 33 9.15 4.18 4.06
CA PRO A 33 8.28 4.60 2.98
C PRO A 33 7.86 3.42 2.11
N VAL A 34 6.56 3.35 1.79
CA VAL A 34 5.98 2.25 1.00
C VAL A 34 5.31 2.77 -0.27
N VAL A 35 5.55 2.07 -1.38
CA VAL A 35 4.86 2.29 -2.65
C VAL A 35 3.96 1.09 -2.92
N LEU A 36 2.65 1.28 -2.89
CA LEU A 36 1.66 0.27 -3.21
C LEU A 36 1.41 0.27 -4.72
N VAL A 37 1.55 -0.89 -5.36
CA VAL A 37 1.30 -1.07 -6.79
C VAL A 37 0.03 -1.90 -6.96
N GLY A 38 -0.96 -1.41 -7.69
CA GLY A 38 -2.21 -2.15 -7.88
C GLY A 38 -3.35 -1.35 -8.50
N LYS A 39 -4.54 -1.95 -8.48
CA LYS A 39 -5.76 -1.34 -9.02
C LYS A 39 -6.16 -0.13 -8.17
N PRO A 40 -6.15 1.11 -8.72
CA PRO A 40 -6.34 2.32 -7.92
C PRO A 40 -7.61 2.31 -7.08
N ASP A 41 -8.75 1.93 -7.67
CA ASP A 41 -10.04 1.95 -6.97
C ASP A 41 -10.07 1.01 -5.77
N LYS A 42 -9.46 -0.18 -5.91
CA LYS A 42 -9.44 -1.17 -4.84
C LYS A 42 -8.46 -0.79 -3.75
N VAL A 43 -7.26 -0.36 -4.11
CA VAL A 43 -6.22 0.02 -3.13
C VAL A 43 -6.62 1.29 -2.39
N GLN A 44 -7.20 2.28 -3.08
CA GLN A 44 -7.68 3.50 -2.45
C GLN A 44 -8.82 3.23 -1.47
N ALA A 45 -9.79 2.38 -1.83
CA ALA A 45 -10.88 2.00 -0.93
C ALA A 45 -10.38 1.36 0.37
N GLU A 46 -9.30 0.57 0.31
CA GLU A 46 -8.66 0.02 1.51
C GLU A 46 -7.86 1.07 2.28
N LEU A 47 -7.11 1.96 1.59
CA LEU A 47 -6.36 3.04 2.23
C LEU A 47 -7.28 4.01 3.00
N ASP A 48 -8.48 4.28 2.48
CA ASP A 48 -9.48 5.16 3.10
C ASP A 48 -10.00 4.63 4.44
N LYS A 49 -9.84 3.32 4.72
CA LYS A 49 -10.16 2.74 6.04
C LYS A 49 -9.16 3.16 7.13
N TYR A 50 -8.00 3.70 6.75
CA TYR A 50 -6.92 4.05 7.67
C TYR A 50 -6.65 5.56 7.69
N ASN A 51 -6.23 6.08 8.84
CA ASN A 51 -5.68 7.44 8.91
C ASN A 51 -4.24 7.45 8.36
N THR A 52 -4.10 7.78 7.08
CA THR A 52 -2.82 7.86 6.35
C THR A 52 -2.20 9.26 6.34
N LYS A 53 -2.81 10.23 7.05
CA LYS A 53 -2.26 11.60 7.11
C LYS A 53 -0.84 11.60 7.67
N GLY A 54 0.09 12.13 6.89
CA GLY A 54 1.50 12.24 7.25
C GLY A 54 2.29 10.92 7.14
N LEU A 55 1.69 9.86 6.59
CA LEU A 55 2.41 8.63 6.25
C LEU A 55 3.00 8.75 4.84
N ASP A 56 4.24 8.29 4.68
CA ASP A 56 4.93 8.23 3.39
C ASP A 56 4.49 6.96 2.63
N ILE A 57 3.26 7.02 2.11
CA ILE A 57 2.62 5.96 1.32
C ILE A 57 2.24 6.54 -0.05
N GLU A 58 2.72 5.90 -1.11
CA GLU A 58 2.43 6.26 -2.50
C GLU A 58 1.65 5.13 -3.18
N LEU A 59 0.66 5.46 -4.01
CA LEU A 59 -0.08 4.51 -4.83
C LEU A 59 0.32 4.68 -6.30
N VAL A 60 0.89 3.63 -6.88
CA VAL A 60 1.20 3.54 -8.32
C VAL A 60 0.13 2.68 -9.01
N PRO A 61 -0.65 3.24 -9.94
CA PRO A 61 -1.64 2.49 -10.71
C PRO A 61 -1.00 1.34 -11.50
N ALA A 62 -1.62 0.16 -11.45
CA ALA A 62 -1.34 -0.97 -12.33
C ALA A 62 -2.65 -1.47 -12.96
N GLU A 63 -2.68 -1.55 -14.29
CA GLU A 63 -3.91 -1.84 -15.07
C GLU A 63 -4.14 -3.35 -15.26
N GLU A 64 -3.12 -4.20 -15.12
CA GLU A 64 -3.21 -5.64 -15.34
C GLU A 64 -3.07 -6.47 -14.05
N VAL A 65 -3.85 -7.55 -13.96
CA VAL A 65 -3.61 -8.70 -13.07
C VAL A 65 -3.19 -9.82 -14.00
N ILE A 66 -2.01 -10.40 -13.78
CA ILE A 66 -1.47 -11.52 -14.57
C ILE A 66 -2.28 -12.80 -14.29
#